data_AF-A0A3N8AA59-F1
#
_entry.id   AF-A0A3N8AA59-F1
#
_cell.length_a   1.000
_cell.length_b   1.000
_cell.length_c   1.000
_cell.angle_alpha   90.00
_cell.angle_beta   90.00
_cell.angle_gamma   90.00
#
_symmetry.space_group_name_H-M   'P 1'
#
loop_
_entity.id
_entity.type
_entity.pdbx_description
1 polymer ?
#
loop_
_entity_poly.entity_id
_entity_poly.type
_entity_poly.pdbx_seq_one_letter_code
_entity_poly.pdbx_strand_id
1 'polypeptide(L)'
;MTKTVAELRSELDRLDAEIRTVRKREVGGPLDQITDLMSQWSISLDDVSRHFRHRFGTEASDASLHRMNDPELTAFLTRAIRQILSDDPTPPRCPRCASDNTWLVYRSSGHHPVPTFCCAACNRTFTRLHGTSIQNLQNKEKLFEFLPYLAHQYPLDSVAAEMCVTRATVMSWLRRLRALLWTLDPSGHYVARVRLGQKPTRLR
;
A
#
# COMPACT_ATOMS: atom_id res chain seq x y z
N MET A 1 12.31 25.20 32.91
CA MET A 1 10.91 25.01 33.36
C MET A 1 10.25 24.07 32.37
N THR A 2 9.94 22.85 32.80
CA THR A 2 9.29 21.82 31.96
C THR A 2 7.79 22.10 31.89
N LYS A 3 7.26 22.30 30.68
CA LYS A 3 5.82 22.44 30.46
C LYS A 3 5.09 21.21 31.00
N THR A 4 3.96 21.43 31.65
CA THR A 4 3.12 20.35 32.17
C THR A 4 2.40 19.64 31.02
N VAL A 5 1.96 18.39 31.25
CA VAL A 5 1.23 17.60 30.24
C VAL A 5 -0.05 18.32 29.78
N ALA A 6 -0.69 19.09 30.65
CA ALA A 6 -1.88 19.87 30.31
C ALA A 6 -1.57 21.02 29.36
N GLU A 7 -0.44 21.71 29.57
CA GLU A 7 0.03 22.78 28.68
C GLU A 7 0.38 22.24 27.29
N LEU A 8 1.05 21.09 27.21
CA LEU A 8 1.37 20.45 25.93
C LEU A 8 0.12 20.00 25.16
N ARG A 9 -0.93 19.52 25.84
CA ARG A 9 -2.21 19.16 25.20
C ARG A 9 -2.91 20.38 24.63
N SER A 10 -3.00 21.46 25.40
CA SER A 10 -3.58 22.73 24.94
C SER A 10 -2.83 23.29 23.72
N GLU A 11 -1.50 23.16 23.71
CA GLU A 11 -0.66 23.60 22.59
C GLU A 11 -0.84 22.74 21.34
N LEU A 12 -1.05 21.42 21.50
CA LEU A 12 -1.38 20.51 20.40
C LEU A 12 -2.77 20.82 19.80
N ASP A 13 -3.77 21.04 20.64
CA ASP A 13 -5.13 21.38 20.19
C ASP A 13 -5.14 22.70 19.40
N ARG A 14 -4.32 23.68 19.83
CA ARG A 14 -4.14 24.95 19.12
C ARG A 14 -3.51 24.75 17.74
N LEU A 15 -2.46 23.94 17.64
CA LEU A 15 -1.80 23.64 16.38
C LEU A 15 -2.71 22.85 15.43
N ASP A 16 -3.50 21.91 15.93
CA ASP A 16 -4.49 21.19 15.12
C ASP A 16 -5.58 22.11 14.58
N ALA A 17 -6.02 23.10 15.36
CA ALA A 17 -6.95 24.12 14.89
C ALA A 17 -6.33 25.03 13.81
N GLU A 18 -5.06 25.43 13.96
CA GLU A 18 -4.31 26.17 12.94
C GLU A 18 -4.15 25.34 11.65
N ILE A 19 -3.78 24.07 11.75
CA ILE A 19 -3.65 23.18 10.57
C ILE A 19 -5.00 23.02 9.85
N ARG A 20 -6.10 22.85 10.59
CA ARG A 20 -7.45 22.75 9.99
C ARG A 20 -7.85 24.03 9.27
N THR A 21 -7.56 25.19 9.86
CA THR A 21 -7.91 26.49 9.26
C THR A 21 -7.07 26.79 8.03
N VAL A 22 -5.76 26.49 8.05
CA VAL A 22 -4.88 26.60 6.89
C VAL A 22 -5.34 25.66 5.77
N ARG A 23 -5.60 24.38 6.07
CA ARG A 23 -6.12 23.43 5.08
C ARG A 23 -7.46 23.88 4.49
N LYS A 24 -8.35 24.44 5.30
CA LYS A 24 -9.64 24.96 4.82
C LYS A 24 -9.45 26.15 3.87
N ARG A 25 -8.43 26.99 4.09
CA ARG A 25 -8.10 28.11 3.18
C ARG A 25 -7.42 27.66 1.89
N GLU A 26 -6.47 26.74 2.00
CA GLU A 26 -5.70 26.25 0.84
C GLU A 26 -6.51 25.31 -0.06
N VAL A 27 -7.37 24.49 0.52
CA VAL A 27 -8.11 23.43 -0.20
C VAL A 27 -9.58 23.81 -0.42
N GLY A 28 -10.19 24.62 0.46
CA GLY A 28 -11.59 25.01 0.36
C GLY A 28 -11.90 25.83 -0.88
N GLY A 29 -11.11 26.88 -1.16
CA GLY A 29 -11.32 27.71 -2.37
C GLY A 29 -11.28 26.94 -3.69
N PRO A 30 -10.26 26.09 -3.93
CA PRO A 30 -10.22 25.24 -5.12
C PRO A 30 -11.35 24.19 -5.20
N LEU A 31 -11.76 23.59 -4.08
CA LEU A 31 -12.88 22.63 -4.05
C LEU A 31 -14.23 23.30 -4.30
N ASP A 32 -14.43 24.50 -3.75
CA ASP A 32 -15.65 25.29 -3.97
C ASP A 32 -15.73 25.72 -5.45
N GLN A 33 -14.62 26.14 -6.07
CA GLN A 33 -14.57 26.44 -7.51
C GLN A 33 -14.89 25.22 -8.39
N ILE A 34 -14.36 24.04 -8.05
CA ILE A 34 -14.68 22.80 -8.77
C ILE A 34 -16.16 22.47 -8.62
N THR A 35 -16.73 22.65 -7.42
CA THR A 35 -18.16 22.37 -7.15
C THR A 35 -19.08 23.35 -7.89
N ASP A 36 -18.69 24.61 -8.01
CA ASP A 36 -19.38 25.63 -8.80
C ASP A 36 -19.30 25.35 -10.31
N LEU A 37 -18.12 24.97 -10.82
CA LEU A 37 -17.94 24.53 -12.22
C LEU A 37 -18.77 23.29 -12.55
N MET A 38 -18.82 22.32 -11.62
CA MET A 38 -19.66 21.13 -11.74
C MET A 38 -21.15 21.49 -11.79
N SER A 39 -21.60 22.40 -10.93
CA SER A 39 -22.98 22.91 -10.94
C SER A 39 -23.31 23.68 -12.22
N GLN A 40 -22.40 24.53 -12.70
CA GLN A 40 -22.57 25.33 -13.91
C GLN A 40 -22.77 24.44 -15.15
N TRP A 41 -22.09 23.29 -15.20
CA TRP A 41 -22.18 22.38 -16.34
C TRP A 41 -23.24 21.29 -16.13
N SER A 42 -24.04 21.37 -15.06
CA SER A 42 -25.01 20.34 -14.65
C SER A 42 -24.39 18.94 -14.54
N ILE A 43 -23.12 18.88 -14.13
CA ILE A 43 -22.38 17.63 -13.94
C ILE A 43 -22.43 17.30 -12.45
N SER A 44 -23.15 16.25 -12.09
CA SER A 44 -23.12 15.75 -10.71
C SER A 44 -21.85 14.94 -10.43
N LEU A 45 -21.46 14.83 -9.16
CA LEU A 45 -20.44 13.87 -8.74
C LEU A 45 -20.78 12.44 -9.17
N ASP A 46 -22.06 12.10 -9.27
CA ASP A 46 -22.52 10.81 -9.78
C ASP A 46 -22.29 10.66 -11.28
N ASP A 47 -22.41 11.72 -12.08
CA ASP A 47 -22.13 11.71 -13.52
C ASP A 47 -20.65 11.63 -13.80
N VAL A 48 -19.83 12.35 -13.03
CA VAL A 48 -18.36 12.20 -13.05
C VAL A 48 -17.99 10.76 -12.71
N SER A 49 -18.53 10.25 -11.60
CA SER A 49 -18.29 8.87 -11.16
C SER A 49 -18.80 7.84 -12.18
N ARG A 50 -19.94 8.08 -12.84
CA ARG A 50 -20.48 7.21 -13.89
C ARG A 50 -19.66 7.29 -15.17
N HIS A 51 -19.17 8.46 -15.55
CA HIS A 51 -18.27 8.66 -16.68
C HIS A 51 -16.94 7.94 -16.46
N PHE A 52 -16.33 8.07 -15.27
CA PHE A 52 -15.14 7.32 -14.91
C PHE A 52 -15.42 5.81 -14.90
N ARG A 53 -16.54 5.35 -14.32
CA ARG A 53 -16.94 3.93 -14.37
C ARG A 53 -17.13 3.40 -15.79
N HIS A 54 -17.80 4.13 -16.68
CA HIS A 54 -17.99 3.73 -18.08
C HIS A 54 -16.70 3.78 -18.89
N ARG A 55 -15.88 4.82 -18.71
CA ARG A 55 -14.62 5.01 -19.46
C ARG A 55 -13.57 3.97 -19.08
N PHE A 56 -13.58 3.49 -17.84
CA PHE A 56 -12.61 2.55 -17.30
C PHE A 56 -13.13 1.11 -17.13
N GLY A 57 -14.36 0.82 -17.57
CA GLY A 57 -14.91 -0.54 -17.63
C GLY A 57 -15.24 -1.14 -16.27
N THR A 58 -15.72 -0.34 -15.31
CA THR A 58 -16.11 -0.78 -13.97
C THR A 58 -17.57 -1.24 -13.90
N GLU A 59 -18.14 -1.73 -15.00
CA GLU A 59 -19.39 -2.52 -15.00
C GLU A 59 -19.05 -4.02 -14.94
N ALA A 60 -18.32 -4.42 -13.89
CA ALA A 60 -18.32 -5.81 -13.47
C ALA A 60 -19.30 -5.91 -12.32
N SER A 61 -20.49 -6.46 -12.57
CA SER A 61 -21.45 -6.80 -11.53
C SER A 61 -20.72 -7.51 -10.38
N ASP A 62 -21.12 -7.26 -9.15
CA ASP A 62 -20.56 -7.80 -7.90
C ASP A 62 -20.36 -9.35 -7.94
N ALA A 63 -21.19 -10.05 -8.72
CA ALA A 63 -21.09 -11.49 -8.98
C ALA A 63 -19.96 -11.95 -9.94
N SER A 64 -19.36 -11.02 -10.71
CA SER A 64 -18.23 -11.26 -11.62
C SER A 64 -16.89 -11.03 -10.92
N LEU A 65 -16.84 -10.12 -9.95
CA LEU A 65 -15.69 -9.94 -9.05
C LEU A 65 -15.39 -11.25 -8.30
N HIS A 66 -16.42 -11.97 -7.87
CA HIS A 66 -16.28 -13.22 -7.13
C HIS A 66 -15.69 -14.38 -7.96
N ARG A 67 -15.82 -14.37 -9.30
CA ARG A 67 -15.31 -15.44 -10.19
C ARG A 67 -13.87 -15.22 -10.67
N MET A 68 -13.29 -14.05 -10.43
CA MET A 68 -11.91 -13.70 -10.81
C MET A 68 -10.99 -13.42 -9.61
N ASN A 69 -11.52 -13.53 -8.40
CA ASN A 69 -10.72 -13.55 -7.17
C ASN A 69 -9.84 -14.81 -7.15
N ASP A 70 -8.53 -14.63 -7.00
CA ASP A 70 -7.63 -15.71 -6.57
C ASP A 70 -7.37 -15.54 -5.06
N PRO A 71 -8.22 -16.13 -4.21
CA PRO A 71 -8.05 -16.04 -2.76
C PRO A 71 -6.80 -16.77 -2.29
N GLU A 72 -6.33 -17.79 -3.03
CA GLU A 72 -5.11 -18.54 -2.71
C GLU A 72 -3.87 -17.65 -2.86
N LEU A 73 -3.73 -16.98 -4.02
CA LEU A 73 -2.66 -15.99 -4.25
C LEU A 73 -2.71 -14.87 -3.20
N THR A 74 -3.90 -14.34 -2.94
CA THR A 74 -4.10 -13.24 -1.99
C THR A 74 -3.71 -13.68 -0.58
N ALA A 75 -4.15 -14.85 -0.13
CA ALA A 75 -3.82 -15.39 1.19
C ALA A 75 -2.33 -15.71 1.32
N PHE A 76 -1.72 -16.28 0.27
CA PHE A 76 -0.29 -16.57 0.22
C PHE A 76 0.56 -15.31 0.41
N LEU A 77 0.30 -14.27 -0.40
CA LEU A 77 1.00 -12.98 -0.28
C LEU A 77 0.71 -12.29 1.05
N THR A 78 -0.55 -12.31 1.50
CA THR A 78 -0.92 -11.71 2.80
C THR A 78 -0.12 -12.31 3.93
N ARG A 79 -0.01 -13.64 3.98
CA ARG A 79 0.77 -14.36 4.99
C ARG A 79 2.25 -13.98 4.93
N ALA A 80 2.83 -13.97 3.73
CA ALA A 80 4.24 -13.62 3.56
C ALA A 80 4.55 -12.17 3.97
N ILE A 81 3.71 -11.21 3.54
CA ILE A 81 3.87 -9.80 3.89
C ILE A 81 3.70 -9.58 5.40
N ARG A 82 2.72 -10.23 6.03
CA ARG A 82 2.55 -10.19 7.50
C ARG A 82 3.77 -10.71 8.24
N GLN A 83 4.40 -11.77 7.75
CA GLN A 83 5.63 -12.30 8.36
C GLN A 83 6.79 -11.30 8.22
N ILE A 84 6.94 -10.66 7.06
CA ILE A 84 7.99 -9.65 6.82
C ILE A 84 7.77 -8.41 7.70
N LEU A 85 6.52 -7.98 7.86
CA LEU A 85 6.13 -6.82 8.67
C LEU A 85 5.86 -7.17 10.14
N SER A 86 6.15 -8.40 10.58
CA SER A 86 5.88 -8.86 11.93
C SER A 86 6.71 -8.10 12.97
N ASP A 87 6.04 -7.78 14.08
CA ASP A 87 6.57 -7.17 15.30
C ASP A 87 7.23 -8.17 16.25
N ASP A 88 7.25 -9.46 15.90
CA ASP A 88 7.84 -10.52 16.70
C ASP A 88 9.31 -10.20 17.07
N PRO A 89 9.69 -10.20 18.35
CA PRO A 89 11.07 -9.95 18.77
C PRO A 89 12.06 -11.08 18.43
N THR A 90 11.59 -12.24 17.96
CA THR A 90 12.44 -13.42 17.71
C THR A 90 13.41 -13.20 16.54
N PRO A 91 14.74 -13.23 16.75
CA PRO A 91 15.70 -12.87 15.71
C PRO A 91 15.76 -13.94 14.60
N PRO A 92 15.58 -13.55 13.31
CA PRO A 92 15.73 -14.46 12.19
C PRO A 92 17.20 -14.56 11.74
N ARG A 93 17.50 -15.57 10.91
CA ARG A 93 18.82 -15.72 10.27
C ARG A 93 19.25 -14.44 9.54
N CYS A 94 20.55 -14.15 9.59
CA CYS A 94 21.06 -12.98 8.89
C CYS A 94 20.86 -13.12 7.37
N PRO A 95 20.17 -12.17 6.70
CA PRO A 95 19.92 -12.25 5.25
C PRO A 95 21.18 -12.04 4.40
N ARG A 96 22.31 -11.62 5.00
CA ARG A 96 23.58 -11.39 4.29
C ARG A 96 24.54 -12.57 4.35
N CYS A 97 24.70 -13.16 5.53
CA CYS A 97 25.69 -14.21 5.78
C CYS A 97 25.08 -15.53 6.25
N ALA A 98 23.75 -15.63 6.32
CA ALA A 98 22.98 -16.79 6.76
C ALA A 98 23.28 -17.30 8.18
N SER A 99 24.06 -16.55 8.98
CA SER A 99 24.36 -16.92 10.36
C SER A 99 23.12 -16.85 11.26
N ASP A 100 23.00 -17.84 12.16
CA ASP A 100 22.00 -17.90 13.23
C ASP A 100 22.37 -16.99 14.42
N ASN A 101 23.62 -16.53 14.51
CA ASN A 101 24.10 -15.71 15.64
C ASN A 101 23.63 -14.26 15.49
N THR A 102 22.36 -14.04 15.82
CA THR A 102 21.64 -12.79 15.67
C THR A 102 20.87 -12.46 16.95
N TRP A 103 20.79 -11.18 17.30
CA TRP A 103 20.04 -10.71 18.47
C TRP A 103 19.21 -9.47 18.15
N LEU A 104 18.18 -9.27 18.96
CA LEU A 104 17.32 -8.10 18.90
C LEU A 104 18.03 -6.87 19.44
N VAL A 105 17.99 -5.77 18.67
CA VAL A 105 18.51 -4.45 19.09
C VAL A 105 17.37 -3.55 19.52
N TYR A 106 16.35 -3.41 18.66
CA TYR A 106 15.19 -2.55 18.92
C TYR A 106 13.89 -3.31 18.65
N ARG A 107 12.94 -3.18 19.57
CA ARG A 107 11.55 -3.61 19.36
C ARG A 107 10.83 -2.67 18.39
N SER A 108 9.70 -3.12 17.86
CA SER A 108 8.80 -2.24 17.12
C SER A 108 8.36 -1.06 18.00
N SER A 109 8.37 0.13 17.43
CA SER A 109 7.98 1.38 18.08
C SER A 109 7.49 2.38 17.03
N GLY A 110 7.00 3.55 17.47
CA GLY A 110 6.60 4.62 16.54
C GLY A 110 7.73 5.07 15.60
N HIS A 111 8.99 4.91 16.00
CA HIS A 111 10.17 5.23 15.19
C HIS A 111 10.71 4.02 14.39
N HIS A 112 10.40 2.80 14.83
CA HIS A 112 10.85 1.56 14.21
C HIS A 112 9.63 0.68 13.89
N PRO A 113 9.04 0.78 12.68
CA PRO A 113 7.80 0.06 12.37
C PRO A 113 7.97 -1.47 12.40
N VAL A 114 9.20 -1.97 12.32
CA VAL A 114 9.54 -3.39 12.49
C VAL A 114 10.76 -3.53 13.41
N PRO A 115 10.91 -4.67 14.12
CA PRO A 115 12.08 -4.93 14.94
C PRO A 115 13.38 -4.89 14.15
N THR A 116 14.43 -4.39 14.80
CA THR A 116 15.80 -4.32 14.26
C THR A 116 16.69 -5.32 14.96
N PHE A 117 17.46 -6.06 14.18
CA PHE A 117 18.36 -7.12 14.62
C PHE A 117 19.80 -6.78 14.25
N CYS A 118 20.76 -7.38 14.94
CA CYS A 118 22.17 -7.35 14.59
C CYS A 118 22.69 -8.78 14.47
N CYS A 119 23.65 -8.99 13.57
CA CYS A 119 24.34 -10.27 13.41
C CYS A 119 25.77 -10.17 13.95
N ALA A 120 26.19 -11.12 14.79
CA ALA A 120 27.56 -11.16 15.33
C ALA A 120 28.58 -11.48 14.24
N ALA A 121 28.23 -12.36 13.30
CA ALA A 121 29.18 -12.85 12.30
C ALA A 121 29.59 -11.76 11.30
N CYS A 122 28.67 -10.89 10.88
CA CYS A 122 28.96 -9.82 9.93
C CYS A 122 28.92 -8.41 10.55
N ASN A 123 28.59 -8.31 11.83
CA ASN A 123 28.46 -7.07 12.61
C ASN A 123 27.57 -6.00 11.94
N ARG A 124 26.51 -6.42 11.24
CA ARG A 124 25.58 -5.51 10.58
C ARG A 124 24.18 -5.61 11.15
N THR A 125 23.52 -4.46 11.23
CA THR A 125 22.10 -4.36 11.53
C THR A 125 21.24 -4.66 10.32
N PHE A 126 20.08 -5.24 10.56
CA PHE A 126 19.08 -5.56 9.55
C PHE A 126 17.69 -5.64 10.17
N THR A 127 16.67 -5.59 9.32
CA THR A 127 15.28 -5.86 9.69
C THR A 127 14.78 -7.02 8.85
N ARG A 128 13.60 -7.59 9.15
CA ARG A 128 12.96 -8.60 8.29
C ARG A 128 12.64 -8.08 6.88
N LEU A 129 12.55 -6.76 6.73
CA LEU A 129 12.39 -6.11 5.43
C LEU A 129 13.66 -6.13 4.59
N HIS A 130 14.83 -6.31 5.20
CA HIS A 130 16.11 -6.16 4.51
C HIS A 130 16.29 -7.22 3.43
N GLY A 131 16.58 -6.79 2.19
CA GLY A 131 16.70 -7.67 1.04
C GLY A 131 15.36 -8.09 0.43
N THR A 132 14.23 -7.67 0.99
CA THR A 132 12.91 -7.90 0.38
C THR A 132 12.56 -6.79 -0.60
N SER A 133 11.82 -7.15 -1.65
CA SER A 133 11.34 -6.19 -2.66
C SER A 133 10.38 -5.12 -2.09
N ILE A 134 9.88 -5.29 -0.86
CA ILE A 134 8.94 -4.36 -0.20
C ILE A 134 9.60 -3.46 0.86
N GLN A 135 10.93 -3.50 1.03
CA GLN A 135 11.67 -2.74 2.06
C GLN A 135 11.30 -1.25 2.10
N ASN A 136 11.40 -0.58 0.96
CA ASN A 136 11.16 0.85 0.80
C ASN A 136 9.83 1.12 0.07
N LEU A 137 8.82 0.26 0.27
CA LEU A 137 7.53 0.45 -0.39
C LEU A 137 6.82 1.65 0.24
N GLN A 138 6.33 2.56 -0.58
CA GLN A 138 5.48 3.66 -0.12
C GLN A 138 4.07 3.14 0.14
N ASN A 139 3.35 3.77 1.07
CA ASN A 139 1.95 3.50 1.36
C ASN A 139 1.66 2.02 1.70
N LYS A 140 2.48 1.43 2.58
CA LYS A 140 2.40 0.00 2.98
C LYS A 140 1.05 -0.34 3.60
N GLU A 141 0.39 0.63 4.22
CA GLU A 141 -0.94 0.50 4.82
C GLU A 141 -1.99 0.06 3.80
N LYS A 142 -1.91 0.56 2.57
CA LYS A 142 -2.82 0.22 1.47
C LYS A 142 -2.43 -1.06 0.73
N LEU A 143 -1.28 -1.65 1.06
CA LEU A 143 -0.77 -2.82 0.33
C LEU A 143 -1.72 -4.01 0.43
N PHE A 144 -2.34 -4.23 1.59
CA PHE A 144 -3.27 -5.35 1.79
C PHE A 144 -4.57 -5.18 1.00
N GLU A 145 -5.07 -3.95 0.89
CA GLU A 145 -6.22 -3.60 0.04
C GLU A 145 -5.88 -3.79 -1.44
N PHE A 146 -4.61 -3.62 -1.83
CA PHE A 146 -4.17 -3.81 -3.21
C PHE A 146 -4.09 -5.28 -3.65
N LEU A 147 -3.85 -6.23 -2.73
CA LEU A 147 -3.57 -7.63 -3.08
C LEU A 147 -4.69 -8.30 -3.90
N PRO A 148 -5.99 -8.14 -3.57
CA PRO A 148 -7.07 -8.74 -4.37
C PRO A 148 -7.05 -8.31 -5.83
N TYR A 149 -6.65 -7.08 -6.16
CA TYR A 149 -6.59 -6.59 -7.54
C TYR A 149 -5.56 -7.33 -8.41
N LEU A 150 -4.57 -8.01 -7.82
CA LEU A 150 -3.51 -8.68 -8.57
C LEU A 150 -4.03 -9.77 -9.52
N ALA A 151 -5.04 -10.53 -9.10
CA ALA A 151 -5.63 -11.60 -9.89
C ALA A 151 -6.56 -11.09 -11.00
N HIS A 152 -6.97 -9.83 -10.91
CA HIS A 152 -7.93 -9.22 -11.83
C HIS A 152 -7.24 -8.55 -13.00
N GLN A 153 -7.91 -8.60 -14.15
CA GLN A 153 -7.46 -7.89 -15.34
C GLN A 153 -8.01 -6.45 -15.37
N TYR A 154 -7.54 -5.61 -14.44
CA TYR A 154 -7.86 -4.18 -14.46
C TYR A 154 -6.77 -3.33 -15.11
N PRO A 155 -7.14 -2.23 -15.80
CA PRO A 155 -6.20 -1.17 -16.11
C PRO A 155 -5.60 -0.60 -14.83
N LEU A 156 -4.30 -0.27 -14.86
CA LEU A 156 -3.62 0.30 -13.69
C LEU A 156 -4.23 1.64 -13.26
N ASP A 157 -4.76 2.40 -14.22
CA ASP A 157 -5.39 3.71 -13.97
C ASP A 157 -6.70 3.58 -13.19
N SER A 158 -7.48 2.53 -13.45
CA SER A 158 -8.73 2.25 -12.72
C SER A 158 -8.44 1.97 -11.25
N VAL A 159 -7.46 1.10 -10.97
CA VAL A 159 -7.06 0.75 -9.59
C VAL A 159 -6.42 1.95 -8.89
N ALA A 160 -5.65 2.76 -9.61
CA ALA A 160 -5.06 3.98 -9.05
C ALA A 160 -6.14 4.98 -8.59
N ALA A 161 -7.18 5.18 -9.41
CA ALA A 161 -8.31 6.03 -9.08
C ALA A 161 -9.10 5.48 -7.88
N GLU A 162 -9.40 4.19 -7.87
CA GLU A 162 -10.15 3.52 -6.79
C GLU A 162 -9.41 3.58 -5.45
N MET A 163 -8.10 3.41 -5.46
CA MET A 163 -7.27 3.44 -4.25
C MET A 163 -6.80 4.86 -3.87
N CYS A 164 -7.20 5.89 -4.61
CA CYS A 164 -6.75 7.28 -4.44
C CYS A 164 -5.22 7.39 -4.37
N VAL A 165 -4.51 6.76 -5.31
CA VAL A 165 -3.04 6.82 -5.45
C VAL A 165 -2.65 7.11 -6.89
N THR A 166 -1.38 7.42 -7.14
CA THR A 166 -0.92 7.61 -8.53
C THR A 166 -0.76 6.27 -9.25
N ARG A 167 -0.93 6.28 -10.57
CA ARG A 167 -0.60 5.14 -11.45
C ARG A 167 0.83 4.64 -11.26
N ALA A 168 1.78 5.55 -11.03
CA ALA A 168 3.18 5.22 -10.76
C ALA A 168 3.34 4.41 -9.46
N THR A 169 2.56 4.75 -8.42
CA THR A 169 2.50 3.99 -7.16
C THR A 169 2.00 2.57 -7.40
N VAL A 170 0.87 2.41 -8.09
CA VAL A 170 0.30 1.09 -8.44
C VAL A 170 1.29 0.25 -9.25
N MET A 171 1.95 0.86 -10.24
CA MET A 171 2.95 0.16 -11.05
C MET A 171 4.18 -0.26 -10.22
N SER A 172 4.62 0.58 -9.29
CA SER A 172 5.71 0.28 -8.35
C SER A 172 5.36 -0.90 -7.45
N TRP A 173 4.15 -0.89 -6.87
CA TRP A 173 3.64 -2.00 -6.07
C TRP A 173 3.59 -3.29 -6.86
N LEU A 174 2.99 -3.27 -8.05
CA LEU A 174 2.89 -4.44 -8.92
C LEU A 174 4.26 -5.04 -9.27
N ARG A 175 5.25 -4.21 -9.62
CA ARG A 175 6.61 -4.66 -9.91
C ARG A 175 7.27 -5.32 -8.70
N ARG A 176 7.16 -4.70 -7.52
CA ARG A 176 7.78 -5.21 -6.29
C ARG A 176 7.11 -6.46 -5.74
N LEU A 177 5.79 -6.58 -5.88
CA LEU A 177 5.06 -7.79 -5.51
C LEU A 177 5.39 -8.95 -6.46
N ARG A 178 5.52 -8.71 -7.77
CA ARG A 178 6.01 -9.74 -8.70
C ARG A 178 7.43 -10.21 -8.36
N ALA A 179 8.33 -9.29 -8.01
CA ALA A 179 9.68 -9.65 -7.56
C ALA A 179 9.67 -10.43 -6.24
N LEU A 180 8.78 -10.05 -5.30
CA LEU A 180 8.58 -10.80 -4.05
C LEU A 180 8.07 -12.22 -4.34
N LEU A 181 7.07 -12.37 -5.22
CA LEU A 181 6.55 -13.68 -5.61
C LEU A 181 7.62 -14.58 -6.21
N TRP A 182 8.50 -14.07 -7.08
CA TRP A 182 9.64 -14.84 -7.60
C TRP A 182 10.60 -15.32 -6.51
N THR A 183 10.75 -14.55 -5.44
CA THR A 183 11.61 -14.93 -4.30
C THR A 183 10.95 -16.01 -3.45
N LEU A 184 9.62 -15.95 -3.27
CA LEU A 184 8.85 -16.87 -2.43
C LEU A 184 8.47 -18.17 -3.15
N ASP A 185 8.22 -18.10 -4.45
CA ASP A 185 7.81 -19.19 -5.33
C ASP A 185 8.63 -19.14 -6.62
N PRO A 186 9.83 -19.76 -6.63
CA PRO A 186 10.68 -19.82 -7.81
C PRO A 186 10.08 -20.63 -8.97
N SER A 187 9.01 -21.41 -8.74
CA SER A 187 8.33 -22.13 -9.82
C SER A 187 7.57 -21.19 -10.78
N GLY A 188 7.30 -19.95 -10.34
CA GLY A 188 6.55 -18.95 -11.09
C GLY A 188 5.03 -19.19 -11.11
N HIS A 189 4.54 -20.21 -10.40
CA HIS A 189 3.13 -20.55 -10.31
C HIS A 189 2.27 -19.37 -9.88
N TYR A 190 2.62 -18.68 -8.80
CA TYR A 190 1.86 -17.51 -8.34
C TYR A 190 2.05 -16.27 -9.20
N VAL A 191 3.24 -16.07 -9.79
CA VAL A 191 3.49 -14.92 -10.68
C VAL A 191 2.61 -15.00 -11.93
N ALA A 192 2.43 -16.20 -12.49
CA ALA A 192 1.60 -16.44 -13.67
C ALA A 192 0.12 -16.08 -13.46
N ARG A 193 -0.35 -16.10 -12.21
CA ARG A 193 -1.73 -15.75 -11.85
C ARG A 193 -1.98 -14.24 -11.71
N VAL A 194 -0.93 -13.41 -11.75
CA VAL A 194 -1.05 -11.94 -11.66
C VAL A 194 -1.46 -11.33 -13.01
N ARG A 195 -2.75 -10.98 -13.13
CA ARG A 195 -3.36 -10.43 -14.37
C ARG A 195 -3.47 -8.91 -14.39
N LEU A 196 -3.20 -8.23 -13.28
CA LEU A 196 -3.30 -6.77 -13.21
C LEU A 196 -2.41 -6.08 -14.24
N GLY A 197 -3.00 -5.12 -14.96
CA GLY A 197 -2.35 -4.35 -16.02
C GLY A 197 -2.11 -5.11 -17.33
N GLN A 198 -2.55 -6.37 -17.45
CA GLN A 198 -2.51 -7.09 -18.72
C GLN A 198 -3.63 -6.59 -19.64
N LYS A 199 -3.32 -6.40 -20.92
CA LYS A 199 -4.36 -6.10 -21.92
C LYS A 199 -5.27 -7.31 -22.09
N PRO A 200 -6.59 -7.15 -22.19
CA PRO A 200 -7.49 -8.25 -22.53
C PRO A 200 -6.99 -8.92 -23.80
N THR A 201 -6.70 -10.22 -23.72
CA THR A 201 -6.32 -10.99 -24.90
C THR A 201 -7.54 -10.98 -25.81
N ARG A 202 -7.49 -10.20 -26.90
CA ARG A 202 -8.52 -10.28 -27.94
C ARG A 202 -8.36 -11.65 -28.59
N LEU A 203 -9.19 -12.61 -28.19
CA LEU A 203 -9.35 -13.86 -28.91
C LEU A 203 -9.77 -13.47 -30.34
N ARG A 204 -8.96 -13.87 -31.31
CA ARG A 204 -9.20 -13.72 -32.75
C ARG A 204 -9.88 -14.97 -33.27
#